data_AF-A0A528D8E0-F1
#
_entry.id   AF-A0A528D8E0-F1
#
_cell.length_a   1.000
_cell.length_b   1.000
_cell.length_c   1.000
_cell.angle_alpha   90.00
_cell.angle_beta   90.00
_cell.angle_gamma   90.00
#
_symmetry.space_group_name_H-M   'P 1'
#
loop_
_entity.id
_entity.type
_entity.pdbx_description
1 polymer ?
#
loop_
_entity_poly.entity_id
_entity_poly.type
_entity_poly.pdbx_seq_one_letter_code
_entity_poly.pdbx_strand_id
1 'polypeptide(L)'
;QTAVLTPVKVEHSAYYARIFRAIQRTEGKVFPGVLAPIALFEIPCGENLRQTLERFPFFKSTPVEQRMMFANPAINRLTPLSIVPTAKYLRDAA
;
A
#
# COMPACT_ATOMS: atom_id res chain seq x y z
N GLN A 1 17.53 5.84 3.02
CA GLN A 1 17.45 4.77 1.99
C GLN A 1 16.85 5.38 0.73
N THR A 2 17.49 5.21 -0.43
CA THR A 2 17.09 5.88 -1.68
C THR A 2 16.14 5.04 -2.54
N ALA A 3 16.07 3.72 -2.31
CA ALA A 3 15.15 2.82 -2.97
C ALA A 3 14.89 1.57 -2.12
N VAL A 4 13.76 0.90 -2.36
CA VAL A 4 13.44 -0.43 -1.84
C VAL A 4 13.59 -1.45 -2.96
N LEU A 5 14.27 -2.56 -2.67
CA LEU A 5 14.35 -3.70 -3.59
C LEU A 5 13.36 -4.77 -3.16
N THR A 6 12.54 -5.26 -4.08
CA THR A 6 11.54 -6.30 -3.80
C THR A 6 11.49 -7.34 -4.90
N PRO A 7 11.42 -8.64 -4.57
CA PRO A 7 11.07 -9.67 -5.54
C PRO A 7 9.59 -9.51 -5.92
N VAL A 8 9.30 -9.55 -7.22
CA VAL A 8 7.94 -9.43 -7.75
C VAL A 8 7.73 -10.53 -8.77
N LYS A 9 6.59 -11.21 -8.69
CA LYS A 9 6.14 -12.10 -9.75
C LYS A 9 5.94 -11.30 -11.02
N VAL A 10 6.49 -11.74 -12.15
CA VAL A 10 6.46 -10.98 -13.41
C VAL A 10 5.03 -10.65 -13.85
N GLU A 11 4.07 -11.54 -13.59
CA GLU A 11 2.63 -11.32 -13.80
C GLU A 11 2.04 -10.12 -13.04
N HIS A 12 2.65 -9.71 -11.92
CA HIS A 12 2.24 -8.53 -11.14
C HIS A 12 3.02 -7.26 -11.50
N SER A 13 3.97 -7.33 -12.44
CA SER A 13 4.86 -6.21 -12.78
C SER A 13 4.10 -4.93 -13.14
N ALA A 14 3.02 -5.03 -13.90
CA ALA A 14 2.21 -3.89 -14.31
C ALA A 14 1.62 -3.12 -13.11
N TYR A 15 1.18 -3.84 -12.07
CA TYR A 15 0.69 -3.22 -10.83
C TYR A 15 1.82 -2.46 -10.13
N TYR A 16 2.98 -3.09 -9.94
CA TYR A 16 4.11 -2.47 -9.26
C TYR A 16 4.67 -1.26 -10.03
N ALA A 17 4.73 -1.36 -11.36
CA ALA A 17 5.10 -0.24 -12.23
C ALA A 17 4.11 0.93 -12.11
N ARG A 18 2.80 0.65 -12.11
CA ARG A 18 1.77 1.69 -12.07
C ARG A 18 1.64 2.37 -10.70
N ILE A 19 1.70 1.59 -9.62
CA ILE A 19 1.40 2.08 -8.26
C ILE A 19 2.64 2.62 -7.56
N PHE A 20 3.78 1.98 -7.78
CA PHE A 20 5.02 2.29 -7.07
C PHE A 20 6.14 2.74 -8.01
N ARG A 21 5.86 2.99 -9.29
CA ARG A 21 6.88 3.33 -10.30
C ARG A 21 8.06 2.36 -10.26
N ALA A 22 7.77 1.08 -9.98
CA ALA A 22 8.79 0.07 -9.81
C ALA A 22 9.51 -0.21 -11.13
N ILE A 23 10.83 -0.33 -11.09
CA ILE A 23 11.71 -0.57 -12.24
C ILE A 23 12.26 -1.99 -12.11
N GLN A 24 12.05 -2.82 -13.12
CA GLN A 24 12.62 -4.17 -13.15
C GLN A 24 14.14 -4.08 -13.32
N ARG A 25 14.90 -4.80 -12.49
CA ARG A 25 16.38 -4.82 -12.50
C ARG A 25 16.97 -6.14 -12.96
N THR A 26 16.21 -7.23 -12.91
CA THR A 26 16.65 -8.54 -13.37
C THR A 26 15.60 -9.15 -14.29
N GLU A 27 16.00 -10.13 -15.08
CA GLU A 27 15.06 -11.02 -15.75
C GLU A 27 14.24 -11.83 -14.73
N GLY A 28 13.09 -12.35 -15.19
CA GLY A 28 12.27 -13.25 -14.40
C GLY A 28 12.90 -14.64 -14.33
N LYS A 29 13.07 -15.18 -13.13
CA LYS A 29 13.58 -16.53 -12.90
C LYS A 29 12.53 -17.42 -12.28
N VAL A 30 12.45 -18.66 -12.74
CA VAL A 30 11.63 -19.70 -12.12
C VAL A 30 12.41 -20.28 -10.94
N PHE A 31 11.73 -20.46 -9.83
CA PHE A 31 12.27 -21.08 -8.62
C PHE A 31 11.49 -22.35 -8.32
N PRO A 32 12.14 -23.42 -7.80
CA PRO A 32 11.42 -24.63 -7.40
C PRO A 32 10.27 -24.31 -6.43
N GLY A 33 9.08 -24.80 -6.74
CA GLY A 33 7.87 -24.57 -5.93
C GLY A 33 7.17 -23.22 -6.16
N VAL A 34 7.70 -22.34 -7.02
CA VAL A 34 7.06 -21.08 -7.40
C VAL A 34 6.60 -21.17 -8.85
N LEU A 35 5.27 -21.12 -9.05
CA LEU A 35 4.66 -21.26 -10.38
C LEU A 35 5.01 -20.10 -11.32
N ALA A 36 5.08 -18.88 -10.80
CA ALA A 36 5.33 -17.67 -11.58
C ALA A 36 6.82 -17.29 -11.55
N PRO A 37 7.40 -16.84 -12.67
CA PRO A 37 8.73 -16.25 -12.68
C PRO A 37 8.79 -15.03 -11.75
N ILE A 38 9.87 -14.90 -10.98
CA ILE A 38 10.11 -13.76 -10.09
C ILE A 38 11.30 -12.95 -10.63
N ALA A 39 11.15 -11.64 -10.70
CA ALA A 39 12.23 -10.70 -10.99
C ALA A 39 12.44 -9.75 -9.81
N LEU A 40 13.64 -9.19 -9.71
CA LEU A 40 13.93 -8.13 -8.75
C LEU A 40 13.48 -6.78 -9.31
N PHE A 41 12.74 -6.03 -8.51
CA PHE A 41 12.29 -4.68 -8.82
C PHE A 41 12.88 -3.69 -7.82
N GLU A 42 13.19 -2.50 -8.31
CA GLU A 42 13.57 -1.34 -7.53
C GLU A 42 12.41 -0.34 -7.49
N ILE A 43 12.05 0.09 -6.29
CA ILE A 43 11.07 1.13 -6.03
C ILE A 43 11.84 2.36 -5.54
N PRO A 44 11.96 3.42 -6.36
CA PRO A 44 12.61 4.66 -5.93
C PRO A 44 11.89 5.25 -4.72
N CYS A 45 12.63 5.70 -3.71
CA CYS A 45 12.09 6.41 -2.54
C CYS A 45 12.15 7.93 -2.75
N GLY A 46 11.45 8.69 -1.90
CA GLY A 46 11.36 10.15 -1.97
C GLY A 46 10.05 10.62 -2.61
N GLU A 47 10.14 11.31 -3.74
CA GLU A 47 8.98 11.87 -4.46
C GLU A 47 7.92 10.81 -4.82
N ASN A 48 8.36 9.61 -5.15
CA ASN A 48 7.47 8.47 -5.41
C ASN A 48 6.64 8.08 -4.17
N LEU A 49 7.25 8.05 -2.98
CA LEU A 49 6.53 7.76 -1.74
C LEU A 49 5.49 8.85 -1.45
N ARG A 50 5.84 10.13 -1.67
CA ARG A 50 4.89 11.24 -1.52
C ARG A 50 3.64 11.03 -2.40
N GLN A 51 3.84 10.74 -3.68
CA GLN A 51 2.73 10.51 -4.63
C GLN A 51 1.92 9.26 -4.28
N THR A 52 2.55 8.18 -3.83
CA THR A 52 1.85 6.98 -3.36
C THR A 52 0.97 7.30 -2.16
N LEU A 53 1.46 8.07 -1.19
CA LEU A 53 0.69 8.46 0.00
C LEU A 53 -0.45 9.44 -0.32
N GLU A 54 -0.27 10.34 -1.30
CA GLU A 54 -1.35 11.22 -1.77
C GLU A 54 -2.48 10.42 -2.43
N ARG A 55 -2.12 9.42 -3.22
CA ARG A 55 -3.10 8.56 -3.90
C ARG A 55 -3.76 7.55 -2.95
N PHE A 56 -3.01 7.05 -1.97
CA PHE A 56 -3.42 6.00 -1.05
C PHE A 56 -3.12 6.41 0.40
N PRO A 57 -3.91 7.34 0.98
CA PRO A 57 -3.65 7.90 2.30
C PRO A 57 -3.69 6.86 3.42
N PHE A 58 -4.39 5.74 3.21
CA PHE A 58 -4.49 4.66 4.18
C PHE A 58 -3.14 4.01 4.53
N PHE A 59 -2.11 4.13 3.66
CA PHE A 59 -0.74 3.70 3.99
C PHE A 59 -0.12 4.52 5.14
N LYS A 60 -0.68 5.70 5.45
CA LYS A 60 -0.31 6.53 6.60
C LYS A 60 -1.45 6.60 7.64
N SER A 61 -2.33 5.61 7.66
CA SER A 61 -3.41 5.55 8.64
C SER A 61 -2.86 5.55 10.07
N THR A 62 -3.50 6.33 10.93
CA THR A 62 -3.21 6.39 12.36
C THR A 62 -3.83 5.19 13.09
N PRO A 63 -3.33 4.83 14.29
CA PRO A 63 -3.95 3.79 15.10
C PRO A 63 -5.43 4.08 15.44
N VAL A 64 -5.82 5.36 15.55
CA VAL A 64 -7.21 5.77 15.77
C VAL A 64 -8.07 5.43 14.55
N GLU A 65 -7.62 5.82 13.35
CA GLU A 65 -8.32 5.52 12.09
C GLU A 65 -8.44 4.02 11.85
N GLN A 66 -7.36 3.26 12.11
CA GLN A 66 -7.39 1.79 12.00
C GLN A 66 -8.41 1.16 12.96
N ARG A 67 -8.48 1.65 14.22
CA ARG A 67 -9.52 1.19 15.16
C ARG A 67 -10.93 1.53 14.67
N MET A 68 -11.16 2.74 14.15
CA MET A 68 -12.48 3.10 13.62
C MET A 68 -12.90 2.25 12.41
N MET A 69 -11.94 1.81 11.58
CA MET A 69 -12.24 0.99 10.40
C MET A 69 -12.36 -0.51 10.69
N PHE A 70 -11.57 -1.03 11.64
CA PHE A 70 -11.36 -2.48 11.78
C PHE A 70 -11.50 -3.01 13.21
N ALA A 71 -11.84 -2.18 14.20
CA ALA A 71 -12.07 -2.70 15.56
C ALA A 71 -13.31 -3.60 15.59
N ASN A 72 -13.24 -4.63 16.44
CA ASN A 72 -14.33 -5.58 16.60
C ASN A 72 -15.61 -4.85 17.08
N PRO A 73 -16.69 -4.82 16.27
CA PRO A 73 -17.94 -4.14 16.64
C PRO A 73 -18.59 -4.74 17.89
N ALA A 74 -18.29 -6.00 18.22
CA ALA A 74 -18.81 -6.67 19.40
C ALA A 74 -18.25 -6.10 20.73
N ILE A 75 -17.07 -5.46 20.70
CA ILE A 75 -16.45 -4.83 21.87
C ILE A 75 -17.08 -3.46 22.15
N ASN A 76 -17.63 -2.80 21.13
CA ASN A 76 -18.35 -1.54 21.27
C ASN A 76 -19.53 -1.49 20.29
N ARG A 77 -20.71 -1.94 20.73
CA ARG A 77 -21.94 -2.04 19.91
C ARG A 77 -22.47 -0.70 19.39
N LEU A 78 -21.91 0.41 19.89
CA LEU A 78 -22.22 1.77 19.43
C LEU A 78 -21.29 2.24 18.30
N THR A 79 -20.33 1.42 17.87
CA THR A 79 -19.44 1.77 16.75
C THR A 79 -20.28 1.81 15.47
N PRO A 80 -20.32 2.94 14.75
CA PRO A 80 -21.07 3.04 13.50
C PRO A 80 -20.63 1.96 12.51
N LEU A 81 -21.59 1.26 11.88
CA LEU A 81 -21.31 0.31 10.80
C LEU A 81 -20.83 1.00 9.51
N SER A 82 -20.84 2.33 9.48
CA SER A 82 -20.33 3.16 8.40
C SER A 82 -19.06 3.88 8.81
N ILE A 83 -18.00 3.69 8.02
CA ILE A 83 -16.75 4.44 8.16
C ILE A 83 -16.96 5.78 7.46
N VAL A 84 -17.01 6.86 8.25
CA VAL A 84 -16.98 8.22 7.69
C VAL A 84 -15.57 8.49 7.17
N PRO A 85 -15.37 9.01 5.95
CA PRO A 85 -14.05 9.36 5.43
C PRO A 85 -13.51 10.60 6.16
N THR A 86 -13.11 10.44 7.42
CA THR A 86 -12.66 11.50 8.33
C THR A 86 -11.56 12.37 7.73
N ALA A 87 -10.67 11.80 6.92
CA ALA A 87 -9.65 12.55 6.17
C ALA A 87 -10.24 13.65 5.26
N LYS A 88 -11.46 13.46 4.73
CA LYS A 88 -12.16 14.46 3.91
C LYS A 88 -12.69 15.63 4.75
N TYR A 89 -13.13 15.36 5.97
CA TYR A 89 -13.77 16.33 6.86
C TYR A 89 -12.82 16.96 7.88
N LEU A 90 -11.54 16.56 7.87
CA LEU A 90 -10.56 17.00 8.86
C LEU A 90 -10.36 18.53 8.86
N ARG A 91 -10.59 19.20 7.72
CA ARG A 91 -10.52 20.67 7.59
C ARG A 91 -11.76 21.39 8.13
N ASP A 92 -12.90 20.71 8.18
CA ASP A 92 -14.18 21.27 8.65
C ASP A 92 -14.34 21.13 10.18
N ALA A 93 -13.41 20.43 10.83
CA ALA A 93 -13.42 20.14 12.26
C ALA A 93 -12.49 21.05 13.10
N ALA A 94 -11.85 22.05 12.48
CA ALA A 94 -10.89 22.97 13.10
C ALA A 94 -11.44 24.40 13.19
#